data_AF-A0A839TNK0-F1
#
_entry.id   AF-A0A839TNK0-F1
#
_cell.length_a   1.000
_cell.length_b   1.000
_cell.length_c   1.000
_cell.angle_alpha   90.00
_cell.angle_beta   90.00
_cell.angle_gamma   90.00
#
_symmetry.space_group_name_H-M   'P 1'
#
loop_
_entity.id
_entity.type
_entity.pdbx_description
1 polymer ?
#
loop_
_entity_poly.entity_id
_entity_poly.type
_entity_poly.pdbx_seq_one_letter_code
_entity_poly.pdbx_strand_id
1 'polypeptide(L)'
;MTGHGASRDYVVTEIPVEMLFTELDVRSARTDHLIESFTDRWYEHHLQYADISMMRLVPHRELYRYFAGEPGAAPDAYLDWHEQIHATRGITPLMSGKELLNQRRLENDNMRSELHIGSDFFFDHPVKARWNPGGYFNILDGHHRASFLYCLGFRRIPVRIPLQDYPVWLHSAAAAEVEQTMKDQQRTLIYTPILHPRFYGMHSERDETYPTRLDHIARFLGPGKLKGKKLLDIGCNIGYYARHFVREGAEVTGFEPDPDHYALLHKLNAMERTAFSVMTERFEQSEAIQQYDIGLLLTVFYHVMKDPEACRRFLAQLDRSVCGVLFWESGDAIEAEKKMLMENTGFNHYEKLADTFGTGKYRELGVFRKA
;
A
#
# COMPACT_ATOMS: atom_id res chain seq x y z
N MET A 1 -16.11 44.23 11.42
CA MET A 1 -15.01 44.30 12.42
C MET A 1 -13.97 43.28 12.02
N THR A 2 -12.74 43.74 11.87
CA THR A 2 -11.59 43.06 11.27
C THR A 2 -10.99 42.02 12.21
N GLY A 3 -11.22 40.73 11.95
CA GLY A 3 -10.47 39.65 12.58
C GLY A 3 -9.13 39.46 11.88
N HIS A 4 -8.04 39.86 12.53
CA HIS A 4 -6.68 39.55 12.09
C HIS A 4 -6.49 38.03 12.04
N GLY A 5 -6.06 37.54 10.88
CA GLY A 5 -5.88 36.12 10.60
C GLY A 5 -4.81 35.49 11.49
N ALA A 6 -5.21 34.49 12.27
CA ALA A 6 -4.28 33.48 12.73
C ALA A 6 -3.80 32.72 11.47
N SER A 7 -2.51 32.81 11.16
CA SER A 7 -1.90 31.93 10.16
C SER A 7 -2.24 30.49 10.54
N ARG A 8 -2.90 29.74 9.65
CA ARG A 8 -3.20 28.33 9.89
C ARG A 8 -1.86 27.60 10.18
N ASP A 9 -1.84 26.80 11.23
CA ASP A 9 -0.70 25.95 11.64
C ASP A 9 -0.66 24.61 10.87
N TYR A 10 -1.52 24.47 9.87
CA TYR A 10 -1.67 23.27 9.03
C TYR A 10 -1.87 23.63 7.56
N VAL A 11 -1.65 22.63 6.70
CA VAL A 11 -1.98 22.64 5.27
C VAL A 11 -3.00 21.55 5.01
N VAL A 12 -4.03 21.84 4.21
CA VAL A 12 -4.92 20.82 3.64
C VAL A 12 -4.44 20.52 2.24
N THR A 13 -4.17 19.25 1.95
CA THR A 13 -3.64 18.79 0.67
C THR A 13 -4.13 17.37 0.41
N GLU A 14 -4.11 16.95 -0.85
CA GLU A 14 -4.38 15.56 -1.20
C GLU A 14 -3.12 14.70 -1.05
N ILE A 15 -3.23 13.57 -0.34
CA ILE A 15 -2.13 12.62 -0.12
C ILE A 15 -2.50 11.28 -0.76
N PRO A 16 -1.57 10.60 -1.48
CA PRO A 16 -1.83 9.29 -2.07
C PRO A 16 -2.15 8.24 -1.00
N VAL A 17 -3.10 7.34 -1.28
CA VAL A 17 -3.53 6.29 -0.33
C VAL A 17 -2.38 5.38 0.11
N GLU A 18 -1.39 5.17 -0.74
CA GLU A 18 -0.19 4.36 -0.51
C GLU A 18 0.76 4.97 0.53
N MET A 19 0.58 6.26 0.85
CA MET A 19 1.34 6.97 1.88
C MET A 19 0.56 7.14 3.18
N LEU A 20 -0.67 6.64 3.28
CA LEU A 20 -1.52 6.78 4.46
C LEU A 20 -1.52 5.51 5.29
N PHE A 21 -1.05 5.64 6.53
CA PHE A 21 -0.93 4.57 7.50
C PHE A 21 -1.79 4.90 8.72
N THR A 22 -2.20 3.89 9.46
CA THR A 22 -2.88 4.06 10.76
C THR A 22 -1.96 4.71 11.79
N GLU A 23 -2.49 5.09 12.94
CA GLU A 23 -1.68 5.68 14.01
C GLU A 23 -0.52 4.75 14.44
N LEU A 24 0.57 5.37 14.92
CA LEU A 24 1.59 4.65 15.67
C LEU A 24 0.97 4.01 16.92
N ASP A 25 1.58 2.91 17.38
CA ASP A 25 1.16 2.31 18.63
C ASP A 25 1.33 3.30 19.80
N VAL A 26 0.43 3.23 20.78
CA VAL A 26 0.40 4.21 21.87
C VAL A 26 1.69 4.26 22.71
N ARG A 27 2.51 3.20 22.75
CA ARG A 27 3.79 3.24 23.47
C ARG A 27 4.85 3.96 22.66
N SER A 28 4.95 3.66 21.35
CA SER A 28 5.83 4.39 20.42
C SER A 28 5.45 5.87 20.32
N ALA A 29 4.15 6.17 20.37
CA ALA A 29 3.62 7.54 20.41
C ALA A 29 3.73 8.21 21.78
N ARG A 30 4.04 7.46 22.85
CA ARG A 30 4.07 7.90 24.25
C ARG A 30 2.74 8.49 24.72
N THR A 31 1.63 7.91 24.27
CA THR A 31 0.24 8.30 24.56
C THR A 31 -0.52 7.24 25.34
N ASP A 32 0.13 6.16 25.75
CA ASP A 32 -0.43 5.10 26.60
C ASP A 32 -1.07 5.64 27.89
N HIS A 33 -0.46 6.66 28.49
CA HIS A 33 -1.01 7.37 29.66
C HIS A 33 -2.36 8.08 29.42
N LEU A 34 -2.78 8.27 28.17
CA LEU A 34 -4.08 8.84 27.81
C LEU A 34 -5.18 7.78 27.69
N ILE A 35 -4.82 6.49 27.71
CA ILE A 35 -5.76 5.39 27.56
C ILE A 35 -6.29 5.00 28.94
N GLU A 36 -7.53 5.37 29.22
CA GLU A 36 -8.23 4.92 30.42
C GLU A 36 -8.29 3.38 30.47
N SER A 37 -8.14 2.76 31.65
CA SER A 37 -8.20 1.28 31.77
C SER A 37 -7.28 0.53 30.79
N PHE A 38 -6.06 1.04 30.57
CA PHE A 38 -5.06 0.38 29.72
C PHE A 38 -4.74 -1.03 30.26
N THR A 39 -4.67 -2.01 29.36
CA THR A 39 -4.23 -3.37 29.66
C THR A 39 -3.25 -3.86 28.60
N ASP A 40 -2.37 -4.80 28.95
CA ASP A 40 -1.45 -5.40 27.97
C ASP A 40 -2.21 -6.15 26.87
N ARG A 41 -3.35 -6.80 27.19
CA ARG A 41 -4.21 -7.45 26.20
C ARG A 41 -4.79 -6.46 25.18
N TRP A 42 -5.23 -5.29 25.65
CA TRP A 42 -5.70 -4.24 24.76
C TRP A 42 -4.58 -3.74 23.86
N TYR A 43 -3.40 -3.55 24.43
CA TYR A 43 -2.23 -3.11 23.67
C TYR A 43 -1.81 -4.13 22.61
N GLU A 44 -1.83 -5.42 22.92
CA GLU A 44 -1.58 -6.50 21.95
C GLU A 44 -2.59 -6.50 20.80
N HIS A 45 -3.88 -6.28 21.10
CA HIS A 45 -4.91 -6.15 20.07
C HIS A 45 -4.70 -4.88 19.22
N HIS A 46 -4.48 -3.73 19.85
CA HIS A 46 -4.22 -2.46 19.18
C HIS A 46 -2.99 -2.54 18.25
N LEU A 47 -1.93 -3.23 18.70
CA LEU A 47 -0.72 -3.45 17.92
C LEU A 47 -0.94 -4.16 16.59
N GLN A 48 -2.05 -4.87 16.39
CA GLN A 48 -2.36 -5.55 15.12
C GLN A 48 -2.72 -4.57 14.01
N TYR A 49 -3.19 -3.37 14.38
CA TYR A 49 -3.67 -2.35 13.44
C TYR A 49 -2.89 -1.05 13.55
N ALA A 50 -1.84 -1.00 14.37
CA ALA A 50 -0.98 0.16 14.53
C ALA A 50 0.12 0.19 13.45
N ASP A 51 0.35 1.38 12.88
CA ASP A 51 1.39 1.67 11.89
C ASP A 51 1.37 0.74 10.66
N ILE A 52 0.18 0.45 10.14
CA ILE A 52 -0.03 -0.33 8.91
C ILE A 52 -0.67 0.54 7.82
N SER A 53 -0.51 0.19 6.54
CA SER A 53 -1.21 0.91 5.46
C SER A 53 -2.71 0.90 5.70
N MET A 54 -3.38 2.02 5.43
CA MET A 54 -4.84 2.10 5.48
C MET A 54 -5.49 1.10 4.51
N MET A 55 -4.78 0.69 3.44
CA MET A 55 -5.23 -0.34 2.49
C MET A 55 -5.42 -1.71 3.16
N ARG A 56 -4.73 -1.92 4.29
CA ARG A 56 -4.71 -3.15 5.09
C ARG A 56 -5.47 -3.02 6.42
N LEU A 57 -6.11 -1.88 6.67
CA LEU A 57 -7.02 -1.68 7.81
C LEU A 57 -8.33 -2.44 7.59
N VAL A 58 -8.26 -3.77 7.74
CA VAL A 58 -9.35 -4.71 7.41
C VAL A 58 -10.68 -4.34 8.07
N PRO A 59 -10.77 -4.03 9.38
CA PRO A 59 -12.04 -3.67 10.01
C PRO A 59 -12.78 -2.54 9.27
N HIS A 60 -12.10 -1.44 8.98
CA HIS A 60 -12.74 -0.28 8.34
C HIS A 60 -12.99 -0.51 6.86
N ARG A 61 -12.03 -1.16 6.16
CA ARG A 61 -12.17 -1.47 4.74
C ARG A 61 -13.38 -2.38 4.49
N GLU A 62 -13.49 -3.49 5.21
CA GLU A 62 -14.60 -4.44 5.00
C GLU A 62 -15.96 -3.83 5.37
N LEU A 63 -16.02 -2.94 6.37
CA LEU A 63 -17.23 -2.19 6.69
C LEU A 63 -17.75 -1.38 5.48
N TYR A 64 -16.87 -0.60 4.83
CA TYR A 64 -17.29 0.24 3.70
C TYR A 64 -17.54 -0.55 2.41
N ARG A 65 -16.81 -1.65 2.20
CA ARG A 65 -17.11 -2.62 1.12
C ARG A 65 -18.50 -3.25 1.33
N TYR A 66 -18.83 -3.62 2.58
CA TYR A 66 -20.14 -4.13 2.94
C TYR A 66 -21.25 -3.10 2.69
N PHE A 67 -21.03 -1.82 3.07
CA PHE A 67 -21.98 -0.75 2.76
C PHE A 67 -22.12 -0.46 1.27
N ALA A 68 -21.06 -0.69 0.47
CA ALA A 68 -21.11 -0.60 -0.98
C ALA A 68 -21.81 -1.82 -1.65
N GLY A 69 -22.15 -2.86 -0.88
CA GLY A 69 -22.76 -4.08 -1.41
C GLY A 69 -21.78 -4.96 -2.18
N GLU A 70 -20.48 -4.84 -1.93
CA GLU A 70 -19.49 -5.69 -2.60
C GLU A 70 -19.68 -7.17 -2.24
N PRO A 71 -19.67 -8.09 -3.22
CA PRO A 71 -19.77 -9.52 -2.96
C PRO A 71 -18.69 -10.02 -2.00
N GLY A 72 -19.12 -10.78 -0.99
CA GLY A 72 -18.23 -11.37 0.02
C GLY A 72 -17.73 -10.39 1.11
N ALA A 73 -18.07 -9.10 1.04
CA ALA A 73 -17.76 -8.16 2.11
C ALA A 73 -18.77 -8.31 3.27
N ALA A 74 -18.27 -8.24 4.49
CA ALA A 74 -19.06 -8.42 5.70
C ALA A 74 -18.58 -7.51 6.84
N PRO A 75 -19.46 -7.04 7.74
CA PRO A 75 -19.09 -6.13 8.82
C PRO A 75 -18.40 -6.82 10.01
N ASP A 76 -18.29 -8.14 10.01
CA ASP A 76 -17.85 -8.96 11.15
C ASP A 76 -16.49 -8.52 11.69
N ALA A 77 -15.51 -8.24 10.81
CA ALA A 77 -14.19 -7.76 11.22
C ALA A 77 -14.24 -6.40 11.94
N TYR A 78 -15.19 -5.53 11.56
CA TYR A 78 -15.40 -4.25 12.24
C TYR A 78 -16.07 -4.42 13.60
N LEU A 79 -17.08 -5.29 13.65
CA LEU A 79 -17.80 -5.59 14.88
C LEU A 79 -16.90 -6.26 15.93
N ASP A 80 -16.12 -7.27 15.52
CA ASP A 80 -15.15 -7.93 16.39
C ASP A 80 -14.11 -6.94 16.87
N TRP A 81 -13.49 -6.15 15.97
CA TRP A 81 -12.55 -5.11 16.37
C TRP A 81 -13.14 -4.16 17.43
N HIS A 82 -14.37 -3.66 17.22
CA HIS A 82 -15.03 -2.77 18.17
C HIS A 82 -15.32 -3.44 19.52
N GLU A 83 -15.70 -4.71 19.52
CA GLU A 83 -15.90 -5.48 20.74
C GLU A 83 -14.57 -5.67 21.48
N GLN A 84 -13.52 -6.10 20.78
CA GLN A 84 -12.21 -6.38 21.36
C GLN A 84 -11.58 -5.15 22.00
N ILE A 85 -11.67 -3.96 21.39
CA ILE A 85 -11.11 -2.73 21.99
C ILE A 85 -11.75 -2.36 23.34
N HIS A 86 -12.96 -2.85 23.64
CA HIS A 86 -13.62 -2.67 24.93
C HIS A 86 -13.38 -3.86 25.86
N ALA A 87 -13.62 -5.08 25.37
CA ALA A 87 -13.52 -6.31 26.15
C ALA A 87 -12.10 -6.52 26.72
N THR A 88 -11.07 -6.21 25.93
CA THR A 88 -9.68 -6.31 26.39
C THR A 88 -9.32 -5.30 27.49
N ARG A 89 -10.10 -4.22 27.65
CA ARG A 89 -10.00 -3.25 28.76
C ARG A 89 -10.91 -3.58 29.93
N GLY A 90 -11.69 -4.67 29.85
CA GLY A 90 -12.71 -5.01 30.85
C GLY A 90 -13.92 -4.08 30.84
N ILE A 91 -14.18 -3.40 29.72
CA ILE A 91 -15.28 -2.45 29.55
C ILE A 91 -16.35 -3.07 28.65
N THR A 92 -17.62 -2.80 28.93
CA THR A 92 -18.72 -3.17 28.03
C THR A 92 -18.92 -2.06 26.99
N PRO A 93 -19.03 -2.40 25.69
CA PRO A 93 -19.36 -1.41 24.66
C PRO A 93 -20.66 -0.65 24.99
N LEU A 94 -20.66 0.66 24.73
CA LEU A 94 -21.84 1.52 24.96
C LEU A 94 -23.00 1.22 24.00
N MET A 95 -22.72 0.59 22.86
CA MET A 95 -23.69 0.26 21.83
C MET A 95 -23.60 -1.23 21.49
N SER A 96 -24.76 -1.85 21.22
CA SER A 96 -24.79 -3.15 20.56
C SER A 96 -24.21 -3.07 19.15
N GLY A 97 -23.75 -4.20 18.60
CA GLY A 97 -23.24 -4.24 17.23
C GLY A 97 -24.26 -3.74 16.18
N LYS A 98 -25.56 -3.97 16.41
CA LYS A 98 -26.63 -3.48 15.53
C LYS A 98 -26.75 -1.95 15.57
N GLU A 99 -26.70 -1.36 16.76
CA GLU A 99 -26.75 0.10 16.93
C GLU A 99 -25.52 0.76 16.30
N LEU A 100 -24.33 0.20 16.53
CA LEU A 100 -23.09 0.67 15.93
C LEU A 100 -23.17 0.63 14.39
N LEU A 101 -23.63 -0.48 13.79
CA LEU A 101 -23.76 -0.57 12.33
C LEU A 101 -24.77 0.42 11.77
N ASN A 102 -25.89 0.64 12.46
CA ASN A 102 -26.87 1.63 12.04
C ASN A 102 -26.28 3.05 12.07
N GLN A 103 -25.53 3.39 13.13
CA GLN A 103 -24.82 4.67 13.21
C GLN A 103 -23.83 4.83 12.05
N ARG A 104 -22.97 3.83 11.81
CA ARG A 104 -21.98 3.89 10.73
C ARG A 104 -22.62 3.93 9.34
N ARG A 105 -23.79 3.33 9.16
CA ARG A 105 -24.56 3.42 7.92
C ARG A 105 -25.07 4.83 7.68
N LEU A 106 -25.63 5.49 8.70
CA LEU A 106 -26.06 6.89 8.59
C LEU A 106 -24.88 7.81 8.23
N GLU A 107 -23.72 7.61 8.86
CA GLU A 107 -22.50 8.35 8.52
C GLU A 107 -22.04 8.11 7.07
N ASN A 108 -22.08 6.85 6.60
CA ASN A 108 -21.81 6.51 5.20
C ASN A 108 -22.78 7.22 4.24
N ASP A 109 -24.07 7.22 4.56
CA ASP A 109 -25.11 7.81 3.71
C ASP A 109 -24.94 9.34 3.62
N ASN A 110 -24.62 9.99 4.73
CA ASN A 110 -24.27 11.41 4.75
C ASN A 110 -23.03 11.69 3.88
N MET A 111 -21.94 10.94 4.08
CA MET A 111 -20.73 11.10 3.26
C MET A 111 -20.97 10.86 1.77
N ARG A 112 -21.83 9.90 1.40
CA ARG A 112 -22.26 9.66 0.01
C ARG A 112 -23.06 10.84 -0.55
N SER A 113 -23.96 11.40 0.25
CA SER A 113 -24.73 12.58 -0.13
C SER A 113 -23.81 13.77 -0.40
N GLU A 114 -22.85 14.04 0.49
CA GLU A 114 -21.86 15.12 0.33
C GLU A 114 -21.03 14.96 -0.95
N LEU A 115 -20.55 13.75 -1.26
CA LEU A 115 -19.88 13.49 -2.54
C LEU A 115 -20.79 13.71 -3.74
N HIS A 116 -22.05 13.26 -3.65
CA HIS A 116 -22.99 13.34 -4.77
C HIS A 116 -23.36 14.79 -5.13
N ILE A 117 -23.51 15.65 -4.12
CA ILE A 117 -23.77 17.08 -4.34
C ILE A 117 -22.50 17.88 -4.68
N GLY A 118 -21.33 17.24 -4.66
CA GLY A 118 -20.04 17.88 -4.97
C GLY A 118 -19.64 18.94 -3.94
N SER A 119 -19.95 18.74 -2.66
CA SER A 119 -19.57 19.69 -1.61
C SER A 119 -18.08 19.62 -1.27
N ASP A 120 -17.57 20.66 -0.62
CA ASP A 120 -16.20 20.71 -0.09
C ASP A 120 -16.04 19.95 1.24
N PHE A 121 -17.01 19.12 1.65
CA PHE A 121 -17.06 18.48 2.96
C PHE A 121 -15.74 17.78 3.35
N PHE A 122 -15.09 17.06 2.44
CA PHE A 122 -13.84 16.36 2.75
C PHE A 122 -12.62 17.30 2.84
N PHE A 123 -12.68 18.49 2.24
CA PHE A 123 -11.66 19.53 2.38
C PHE A 123 -11.90 20.42 3.61
N ASP A 124 -13.16 20.59 4.02
CA ASP A 124 -13.55 21.30 5.24
C ASP A 124 -13.38 20.43 6.51
N HIS A 125 -13.56 19.12 6.36
CA HIS A 125 -13.38 18.11 7.42
C HIS A 125 -12.36 17.03 7.02
N PRO A 126 -11.10 17.42 6.72
CA PRO A 126 -10.11 16.50 6.18
C PRO A 126 -9.64 15.50 7.24
N VAL A 127 -9.12 14.38 6.74
CA VAL A 127 -8.38 13.40 7.57
C VAL A 127 -7.22 14.13 8.26
N LYS A 128 -6.99 13.89 9.55
CA LYS A 128 -5.83 14.47 10.24
C LYS A 128 -4.68 13.47 10.16
N ALA A 129 -3.52 13.90 9.69
CA ALA A 129 -2.33 13.06 9.69
C ALA A 129 -1.08 13.85 10.08
N ARG A 130 0.01 13.13 10.35
CA ARG A 130 1.33 13.69 10.64
C ARG A 130 2.39 12.92 9.86
N TRP A 131 3.44 13.62 9.43
CA TRP A 131 4.58 13.02 8.73
C TRP A 131 5.32 12.01 9.62
N ASN A 132 5.59 10.86 9.04
CA ASN A 132 6.48 9.84 9.56
C ASN A 132 7.83 9.92 8.84
N PRO A 133 8.96 9.97 9.58
CA PRO A 133 10.30 9.97 8.98
C PRO A 133 10.58 8.81 8.02
N GLY A 134 9.83 7.71 8.10
CA GLY A 134 9.87 6.59 7.17
C GLY A 134 9.27 6.86 5.79
N GLY A 135 8.87 8.10 5.48
CA GLY A 135 8.44 8.48 4.13
C GLY A 135 6.94 8.33 3.87
N TYR A 136 6.10 8.44 4.90
CA TYR A 136 4.65 8.30 4.84
C TYR A 136 3.96 9.14 5.92
N PHE A 137 2.63 9.02 6.07
CA PHE A 137 1.84 9.76 7.04
C PHE A 137 1.03 8.82 7.93
N ASN A 138 1.10 9.02 9.24
CA ASN A 138 0.21 8.34 10.19
C ASN A 138 -1.07 9.17 10.37
N ILE A 139 -2.22 8.54 10.15
CA ILE A 139 -3.54 9.11 10.42
C ILE A 139 -3.73 9.19 11.93
N LEU A 140 -4.18 10.35 12.40
CA LEU A 140 -4.49 10.65 13.79
C LEU A 140 -5.99 10.74 14.04
N ASP A 141 -6.76 11.08 12.99
CA ASP A 141 -8.22 11.14 13.01
C ASP A 141 -8.77 11.02 11.58
N GLY A 142 -9.96 10.44 11.45
CA GLY A 142 -10.66 10.31 10.17
C GLY A 142 -10.44 9.00 9.43
N HIS A 143 -10.07 7.91 10.11
CA HIS A 143 -9.98 6.55 9.54
C HIS A 143 -11.22 6.17 8.73
N HIS A 144 -12.41 6.48 9.26
CA HIS A 144 -13.68 6.28 8.58
C HIS A 144 -13.80 7.06 7.26
N ARG A 145 -13.46 8.36 7.25
CA ARG A 145 -13.47 9.18 6.03
C ARG A 145 -12.45 8.69 5.00
N ALA A 146 -11.25 8.33 5.46
CA ALA A 146 -10.19 7.79 4.61
C ALA A 146 -10.63 6.48 3.96
N SER A 147 -11.08 5.50 4.76
CA SER A 147 -11.53 4.19 4.26
C SER A 147 -12.74 4.31 3.34
N PHE A 148 -13.68 5.20 3.64
CA PHE A 148 -14.81 5.49 2.77
C PHE A 148 -14.37 5.94 1.37
N LEU A 149 -13.53 6.97 1.28
CA LEU A 149 -13.03 7.49 0.01
C LEU A 149 -12.17 6.44 -0.73
N TYR A 150 -11.30 5.73 -0.01
CA TYR A 150 -10.50 4.66 -0.60
C TYR A 150 -11.37 3.54 -1.20
N CYS A 151 -12.41 3.09 -0.50
CA CYS A 151 -13.32 2.06 -1.01
C CYS A 151 -14.18 2.55 -2.19
N LEU A 152 -14.35 3.86 -2.36
CA LEU A 152 -14.95 4.45 -3.56
C LEU A 152 -13.95 4.64 -4.72
N GLY A 153 -12.69 4.25 -4.53
CA GLY A 153 -11.66 4.27 -5.56
C GLY A 153 -10.87 5.58 -5.66
N PHE A 154 -11.04 6.51 -4.72
CA PHE A 154 -10.19 7.70 -4.66
C PHE A 154 -8.75 7.29 -4.33
N ARG A 155 -7.82 7.62 -5.23
CA ARG A 155 -6.38 7.34 -5.05
C ARG A 155 -5.65 8.40 -4.24
N ARG A 156 -6.28 9.54 -3.99
CA ARG A 156 -5.74 10.64 -3.18
C ARG A 156 -6.82 11.13 -2.24
N ILE A 157 -6.45 11.34 -0.98
CA ILE A 157 -7.38 11.67 0.10
C ILE A 157 -7.09 13.10 0.59
N PRO A 158 -8.11 13.95 0.76
CA PRO A 158 -7.96 15.23 1.44
C PRO A 158 -7.51 15.05 2.90
N VAL A 159 -6.34 15.57 3.21
CA VAL A 159 -5.67 15.40 4.51
C VAL A 159 -5.16 16.76 4.99
N ARG A 160 -5.37 17.05 6.28
CA ARG A 160 -4.68 18.12 6.98
C ARG A 160 -3.43 17.59 7.66
N ILE A 161 -2.31 18.28 7.43
CA ILE A 161 -1.02 17.99 8.06
C ILE A 161 -0.44 19.26 8.70
N PRO A 162 0.39 19.15 9.75
CA PRO A 162 1.13 20.28 10.29
C PRO A 162 1.89 21.06 9.21
N LEU A 163 1.90 22.40 9.29
CA LEU A 163 2.54 23.25 8.27
C LEU A 163 4.03 22.92 8.08
N GLN A 164 4.71 22.54 9.15
CA GLN A 164 6.12 22.13 9.15
C GLN A 164 6.39 20.81 8.41
N ASP A 165 5.40 19.92 8.31
CA ASP A 165 5.53 18.61 7.66
C ASP A 165 5.47 18.74 6.13
N TYR A 166 4.73 19.73 5.63
CA TYR A 166 4.51 19.94 4.19
C TYR A 166 5.81 20.13 3.38
N PRO A 167 6.75 21.04 3.74
CA PRO A 167 8.01 21.17 3.01
C PRO A 167 8.92 19.95 3.14
N VAL A 168 8.82 19.19 4.25
CA VAL A 168 9.58 17.95 4.45
C VAL A 168 9.14 16.87 3.47
N TRP A 169 7.81 16.72 3.29
CA TRP A 169 7.22 15.82 2.31
C TRP A 169 7.48 16.26 0.87
N LEU A 170 7.26 17.55 0.57
CA LEU A 170 7.48 18.08 -0.78
C LEU A 170 8.92 17.92 -1.27
N HIS A 171 9.88 17.91 -0.35
CA HIS A 171 11.30 17.66 -0.61
C HIS A 171 11.79 18.28 -1.93
N SER A 172 11.48 19.58 -2.12
CA SER A 172 11.36 20.19 -3.46
C SER A 172 12.63 20.16 -4.31
N ALA A 173 13.81 20.11 -3.68
CA ALA A 173 15.08 19.94 -4.37
C ALA A 173 15.19 18.52 -4.97
N ALA A 174 14.96 17.47 -4.18
CA ALA A 174 14.97 16.09 -4.67
C ALA A 174 13.88 15.85 -5.72
N ALA A 175 12.69 16.45 -5.56
CA ALA A 175 11.64 16.36 -6.56
C ALA A 175 12.03 17.04 -7.89
N ALA A 176 12.87 18.07 -7.88
CA ALA A 176 13.40 18.68 -9.10
C ALA A 176 14.44 17.78 -9.79
N GLU A 177 15.23 17.04 -9.02
CA GLU A 177 16.16 16.04 -9.58
C GLU A 177 15.42 14.88 -10.27
N VAL A 178 14.30 14.43 -9.69
CA VAL A 178 13.43 13.43 -10.33
C VAL A 178 12.89 13.97 -11.66
N GLU A 179 12.35 15.19 -11.66
CA GLU A 179 11.82 15.83 -12.87
C GLU A 179 12.89 15.99 -13.96
N GLN A 180 14.11 16.40 -13.57
CA GLN A 180 15.23 16.53 -14.49
C GLN A 180 15.63 15.16 -15.08
N THR A 181 15.73 14.13 -14.25
CA THR A 181 16.04 12.76 -14.69
C THR A 181 15.00 12.25 -15.69
N MET A 182 13.71 12.51 -15.44
CA MET A 182 12.63 12.13 -16.35
C MET A 182 12.72 12.88 -17.69
N LYS A 183 13.09 14.17 -17.68
CA LYS A 183 13.31 14.97 -18.89
C LYS A 183 14.50 14.43 -19.70
N ASP A 184 15.61 14.14 -19.04
CA ASP A 184 16.83 13.61 -19.67
C ASP A 184 16.57 12.24 -20.32
N GLN A 185 15.76 11.40 -19.66
CA GLN A 185 15.30 10.10 -20.18
C GLN A 185 14.11 10.20 -21.15
N GLN A 186 13.66 11.42 -21.48
CA GLN A 186 12.53 11.69 -22.39
C GLN A 186 11.25 10.92 -22.03
N ARG A 187 10.99 10.70 -20.72
CA ARG A 187 9.82 9.95 -20.26
C ARG A 187 8.55 10.78 -20.40
N THR A 188 7.62 10.30 -21.22
CA THR A 188 6.27 10.86 -21.36
C THR A 188 5.20 10.05 -20.63
N LEU A 189 5.54 8.84 -20.20
CA LEU A 189 4.69 7.90 -19.48
C LEU A 189 5.53 7.15 -18.43
N ILE A 190 4.92 6.82 -17.30
CA ILE A 190 5.55 6.06 -16.22
C ILE A 190 4.85 4.72 -16.03
N TYR A 191 5.59 3.69 -15.63
CA TYR A 191 5.01 2.35 -15.49
C TYR A 191 4.06 2.25 -14.29
N THR A 192 4.42 2.90 -13.17
CA THR A 192 3.63 2.97 -11.92
C THR A 192 3.60 4.41 -11.41
N PRO A 193 2.64 4.79 -10.55
CA PRO A 193 2.50 6.16 -10.07
C PRO A 193 3.72 6.67 -9.30
N ILE A 194 3.98 7.98 -9.39
CA ILE A 194 4.92 8.69 -8.52
C ILE A 194 4.12 9.40 -7.42
N LEU A 195 4.40 9.06 -6.17
CA LEU A 195 3.60 9.46 -5.00
C LEU A 195 3.94 10.87 -4.49
N HIS A 196 3.88 11.87 -5.38
CA HIS A 196 4.26 13.24 -5.03
C HIS A 196 3.47 14.29 -5.84
N PRO A 197 3.05 15.43 -5.23
CA PRO A 197 2.13 16.40 -5.87
C PRO A 197 2.58 16.94 -7.22
N ARG A 198 3.90 17.08 -7.44
CA ARG A 198 4.44 17.53 -8.74
C ARG A 198 4.11 16.60 -9.91
N PHE A 199 3.79 15.33 -9.64
CA PHE A 199 3.56 14.31 -10.66
C PHE A 199 2.10 13.87 -10.74
N TYR A 200 1.18 14.52 -10.01
CA TYR A 200 -0.24 14.17 -10.02
C TYR A 200 -0.92 14.32 -11.39
N GLY A 201 -0.35 15.12 -12.30
CA GLY A 201 -0.83 15.24 -13.67
C GLY A 201 -0.30 14.15 -14.62
N MET A 202 0.52 13.22 -14.14
CA MET A 202 1.09 12.16 -14.96
C MET A 202 0.27 10.86 -14.85
N HIS A 203 -0.09 10.30 -15.99
CA HIS A 203 -0.69 8.98 -16.09
C HIS A 203 0.34 7.87 -15.92
N SER A 204 -0.11 6.69 -15.48
CA SER A 204 0.75 5.51 -15.37
C SER A 204 0.15 4.30 -16.05
N GLU A 205 0.99 3.45 -16.65
CA GLU A 205 0.52 2.26 -17.36
C GLU A 205 -0.14 1.23 -16.44
N ARG A 206 0.22 1.26 -15.16
CA ARG A 206 -0.27 0.36 -14.12
C ARG A 206 -0.60 1.12 -12.86
N ASP A 207 -1.49 0.50 -12.07
CA ASP A 207 -1.87 0.94 -10.72
C ASP A 207 -2.42 2.37 -10.65
N GLU A 208 -2.97 2.89 -11.75
CA GLU A 208 -3.63 4.20 -11.80
C GLU A 208 -5.07 4.15 -11.27
N THR A 209 -5.81 3.09 -11.60
CA THR A 209 -7.25 2.95 -11.30
C THR A 209 -7.49 1.89 -10.24
N TYR A 210 -8.36 2.19 -9.27
CA TYR A 210 -8.79 1.24 -8.25
C TYR A 210 -9.77 0.18 -8.81
N PRO A 211 -9.66 -1.10 -8.40
CA PRO A 211 -8.59 -1.66 -7.58
C PRO A 211 -7.31 -1.88 -8.40
N THR A 212 -6.17 -1.54 -7.80
CA THR A 212 -4.82 -1.71 -8.33
C THR A 212 -4.26 -3.08 -7.96
N ARG A 213 -3.13 -3.47 -8.57
CA ARG A 213 -2.44 -4.72 -8.19
C ARG A 213 -2.02 -4.66 -6.73
N LEU A 214 -1.57 -3.50 -6.26
CA LEU A 214 -1.23 -3.29 -4.85
C LEU A 214 -2.44 -3.49 -3.93
N ASP A 215 -3.64 -3.03 -4.31
CA ASP A 215 -4.86 -3.22 -3.51
C ASP A 215 -5.18 -4.72 -3.34
N HIS A 216 -5.04 -5.52 -4.40
CA HIS A 216 -5.26 -6.97 -4.34
C HIS A 216 -4.21 -7.69 -3.48
N ILE A 217 -2.94 -7.32 -3.63
CA ILE A 217 -1.85 -7.86 -2.80
C ILE A 217 -2.07 -7.51 -1.32
N ALA A 218 -2.40 -6.25 -1.02
CA ALA A 218 -2.69 -5.78 0.33
C ALA A 218 -3.89 -6.49 0.97
N ARG A 219 -4.94 -6.77 0.18
CA ARG A 219 -6.11 -7.56 0.65
C ARG A 219 -5.71 -8.98 1.04
N PHE A 220 -4.93 -9.66 0.20
CA PHE A 220 -4.47 -11.02 0.49
C PHE A 220 -3.60 -11.09 1.74
N LEU A 221 -2.68 -10.13 1.91
CA LEU A 221 -1.79 -10.08 3.09
C LEU A 221 -2.53 -9.83 4.41
N GLY A 222 -3.77 -9.32 4.36
CA GLY A 222 -4.57 -9.03 5.55
C GLY A 222 -3.87 -8.07 6.51
N PRO A 223 -4.14 -8.11 7.83
CA PRO A 223 -3.50 -7.24 8.83
C PRO A 223 -2.18 -7.79 9.39
N GLY A 224 -1.69 -8.95 8.92
CA GLY A 224 -0.49 -9.59 9.49
C GLY A 224 0.79 -8.74 9.36
N LYS A 225 1.56 -8.54 10.43
CA LYS A 225 2.73 -7.62 10.37
C LYS A 225 3.75 -8.03 9.29
N LEU A 226 4.17 -7.05 8.48
CA LEU A 226 5.25 -7.19 7.51
C LEU A 226 6.60 -6.74 8.06
N LYS A 227 6.61 -6.13 9.25
CA LYS A 227 7.83 -5.71 9.94
C LYS A 227 8.82 -6.87 10.09
N GLY A 228 10.01 -6.71 9.52
CA GLY A 228 11.09 -7.71 9.54
C GLY A 228 10.91 -8.88 8.57
N LYS A 229 9.84 -8.89 7.75
CA LYS A 229 9.70 -9.85 6.66
C LYS A 229 10.63 -9.48 5.52
N LYS A 230 11.27 -10.47 4.92
CA LYS A 230 12.14 -10.28 3.76
C LYS A 230 11.32 -10.38 2.47
N LEU A 231 11.36 -9.33 1.67
CA LEU A 231 10.63 -9.26 0.40
C LEU A 231 11.59 -9.10 -0.78
N LEU A 232 11.35 -9.89 -1.82
CA LEU A 232 12.04 -9.83 -3.11
C LEU A 232 11.12 -9.23 -4.16
N ASP A 233 11.57 -8.18 -4.85
CA ASP A 233 10.84 -7.55 -5.96
C ASP A 233 11.63 -7.70 -7.28
N ILE A 234 11.24 -8.65 -8.13
CA ILE A 234 11.96 -8.99 -9.35
C ILE A 234 11.43 -8.14 -10.50
N GLY A 235 12.29 -7.31 -11.10
CA GLY A 235 11.91 -6.32 -12.11
C GLY A 235 11.17 -5.14 -11.48
N CYS A 236 11.76 -4.57 -10.42
CA CYS A 236 11.10 -3.58 -9.57
C CYS A 236 10.89 -2.20 -10.24
N ASN A 237 11.40 -2.00 -11.46
CA ASN A 237 11.24 -0.78 -12.25
C ASN A 237 11.68 0.46 -11.45
N ILE A 238 10.84 1.48 -11.33
CA ILE A 238 11.10 2.68 -10.54
C ILE A 238 10.88 2.48 -9.02
N GLY A 239 10.64 1.25 -8.53
CA GLY A 239 10.61 0.89 -7.11
C GLY A 239 9.31 1.16 -6.35
N TYR A 240 8.16 1.27 -7.05
CA TYR A 240 6.86 1.61 -6.46
C TYR A 240 6.42 0.63 -5.35
N TYR A 241 6.37 -0.68 -5.66
CA TYR A 241 5.99 -1.70 -4.68
C TYR A 241 7.01 -1.82 -3.56
N ALA A 242 8.30 -1.87 -3.92
CA ALA A 242 9.39 -1.93 -2.95
C ALA A 242 9.31 -0.84 -1.89
N ARG A 243 9.10 0.43 -2.27
CA ARG A 243 8.93 1.53 -1.30
C ARG A 243 7.69 1.35 -0.43
N HIS A 244 6.57 0.89 -0.99
CA HIS A 244 5.37 0.61 -0.18
C HIS A 244 5.66 -0.44 0.91
N PHE A 245 6.32 -1.54 0.55
CA PHE A 245 6.66 -2.59 1.51
C PHE A 245 7.71 -2.18 2.54
N VAL A 246 8.66 -1.30 2.19
CA VAL A 246 9.58 -0.70 3.18
C VAL A 246 8.81 0.14 4.20
N ARG A 247 7.83 0.94 3.78
CA ARG A 247 6.98 1.72 4.70
C ARG A 247 6.20 0.84 5.67
N GLU A 248 5.81 -0.36 5.22
CA GLU A 248 5.20 -1.41 6.06
C GLU A 248 6.20 -2.18 6.94
N GLY A 249 7.48 -1.79 6.91
CA GLY A 249 8.55 -2.34 7.74
C GLY A 249 9.23 -3.60 7.20
N ALA A 250 8.95 -4.01 5.95
CA ALA A 250 9.63 -5.14 5.33
C ALA A 250 11.08 -4.78 4.95
N GLU A 251 11.95 -5.80 4.97
CA GLU A 251 13.30 -5.73 4.42
C GLU A 251 13.25 -6.07 2.93
N VAL A 252 13.34 -5.07 2.06
CA VAL A 252 13.12 -5.24 0.62
C VAL A 252 14.45 -5.32 -0.15
N THR A 253 14.54 -6.29 -1.06
CA THR A 253 15.55 -6.35 -2.12
C THR A 253 14.88 -6.34 -3.48
N GLY A 254 15.22 -5.38 -4.33
CA GLY A 254 14.71 -5.28 -5.70
C GLY A 254 15.78 -5.61 -6.75
N PHE A 255 15.38 -6.23 -7.85
CA PHE A 255 16.22 -6.43 -9.04
C PHE A 255 15.74 -5.55 -10.18
N GLU A 256 16.60 -4.70 -10.73
CA GLU A 256 16.31 -3.87 -11.91
C GLU A 256 17.59 -3.66 -12.73
N PRO A 257 17.76 -4.38 -13.85
CA PRO A 257 18.96 -4.27 -14.67
C PRO A 257 18.95 -3.10 -15.65
N ASP A 258 17.80 -2.45 -15.89
CA ASP A 258 17.74 -1.28 -16.78
C ASP A 258 18.34 -0.04 -16.09
N PRO A 259 19.39 0.57 -16.66
CA PRO A 259 20.09 1.68 -16.02
C PRO A 259 19.21 2.94 -15.89
N ASP A 260 18.25 3.15 -16.81
CA ASP A 260 17.37 4.31 -16.75
C ASP A 260 16.30 4.14 -15.67
N HIS A 261 15.72 2.94 -15.51
CA HIS A 261 14.84 2.64 -14.38
C HIS A 261 15.58 2.81 -13.06
N TYR A 262 16.77 2.24 -12.95
CA TYR A 262 17.60 2.32 -11.75
C TYR A 262 17.96 3.76 -11.37
N ALA A 263 18.37 4.58 -12.34
CA ALA A 263 18.72 5.99 -12.08
C ALA A 263 17.52 6.78 -11.53
N LEU A 264 16.33 6.59 -12.12
CA LEU A 264 15.10 7.24 -11.67
C LEU A 264 14.64 6.70 -10.31
N LEU A 265 14.71 5.39 -10.10
CA LEU A 265 14.42 4.73 -8.81
C LEU A 265 15.25 5.37 -7.69
N HIS A 266 16.55 5.57 -7.89
CA HIS A 266 17.41 6.17 -6.87
C HIS A 266 17.00 7.59 -6.50
N LYS A 267 16.62 8.42 -7.48
CA LYS A 267 16.10 9.76 -7.23
C LYS A 267 14.76 9.73 -6.48
N LEU A 268 13.89 8.78 -6.83
CA LEU A 268 12.61 8.58 -6.13
C LEU A 268 12.81 8.11 -4.69
N ASN A 269 13.76 7.21 -4.43
CA ASN A 269 14.09 6.79 -3.06
C ASN A 269 14.55 7.98 -2.19
N ALA A 270 15.36 8.87 -2.76
CA ALA A 270 15.77 10.10 -2.07
C ALA A 270 14.60 11.08 -1.85
N MET A 271 13.79 11.31 -2.89
CA MET A 271 12.62 12.21 -2.81
C MET A 271 11.62 11.72 -1.77
N GLU A 272 11.22 10.45 -1.85
CA GLU A 272 10.23 9.81 -0.97
C GLU A 272 10.81 9.40 0.40
N ARG A 273 12.10 9.63 0.65
CA ARG A 273 12.81 9.29 1.91
C ARG A 273 12.65 7.83 2.32
N THR A 274 12.55 6.96 1.32
CA THR A 274 12.30 5.52 1.49
C THR A 274 13.26 4.78 0.58
N ALA A 275 14.16 3.99 1.15
CA ALA A 275 15.19 3.28 0.40
C ALA A 275 15.16 1.77 0.71
N PHE A 276 15.62 0.98 -0.25
CA PHE A 276 15.73 -0.48 -0.18
C PHE A 276 16.99 -0.95 -0.91
N SER A 277 17.36 -2.22 -0.73
CA SER A 277 18.50 -2.80 -1.43
C SER A 277 18.17 -3.03 -2.90
N VAL A 278 19.01 -2.57 -3.82
CA VAL A 278 18.78 -2.72 -5.27
C VAL A 278 19.96 -3.44 -5.91
N MET A 279 19.65 -4.49 -6.67
CA MET A 279 20.61 -5.23 -7.49
C MET A 279 20.40 -4.85 -8.95
N THR A 280 21.45 -4.40 -9.63
CA THR A 280 21.41 -3.98 -11.04
C THR A 280 21.79 -5.10 -12.01
N GLU A 281 22.12 -6.27 -11.50
CA GLU A 281 22.33 -7.47 -12.32
C GLU A 281 21.00 -8.16 -12.63
N ARG A 282 21.01 -9.09 -13.58
CA ARG A 282 19.82 -9.90 -13.87
C ARG A 282 19.62 -10.92 -12.75
N PHE A 283 18.37 -11.12 -12.32
CA PHE A 283 18.06 -12.02 -11.21
C PHE A 283 18.65 -13.41 -11.40
N GLU A 284 18.48 -14.02 -12.57
CA GLU A 284 18.97 -15.37 -12.91
C GLU A 284 20.50 -15.49 -13.05
N GLN A 285 21.23 -14.40 -12.87
CA GLN A 285 22.69 -14.33 -12.89
C GLN A 285 23.29 -14.01 -11.50
N SER A 286 22.44 -13.65 -10.53
CA SER A 286 22.90 -13.17 -9.23
C SER A 286 23.40 -14.30 -8.34
N GLU A 287 24.62 -14.15 -7.83
CA GLU A 287 25.19 -15.05 -6.83
C GLU A 287 24.84 -14.65 -5.38
N ALA A 288 24.37 -13.41 -5.19
CA ALA A 288 24.12 -12.81 -3.87
C ALA A 288 22.67 -13.03 -3.36
N ILE A 289 21.99 -14.09 -3.81
CA ILE A 289 20.59 -14.33 -3.45
C ILE A 289 20.45 -14.97 -2.06
N GLN A 290 19.63 -14.37 -1.21
CA GLN A 290 19.21 -14.93 0.07
C GLN A 290 17.79 -15.53 -0.02
N GLN A 291 17.27 -15.98 1.12
CA GLN A 291 15.87 -16.41 1.25
C GLN A 291 14.96 -15.24 1.62
N TYR A 292 13.74 -15.28 1.08
CA TYR A 292 12.70 -14.26 1.22
C TYR A 292 11.37 -14.91 1.59
N ASP A 293 10.62 -14.25 2.48
CA ASP A 293 9.26 -14.66 2.86
C ASP A 293 8.26 -14.41 1.73
N ILE A 294 8.44 -13.30 1.01
CA ILE A 294 7.51 -12.79 -0.01
C ILE A 294 8.28 -12.48 -1.29
N GLY A 295 7.79 -12.96 -2.44
CA GLY A 295 8.27 -12.58 -3.77
C GLY A 295 7.23 -11.79 -4.55
N LEU A 296 7.67 -10.81 -5.32
CA LEU A 296 6.89 -10.11 -6.35
C LEU A 296 7.49 -10.42 -7.72
N LEU A 297 6.66 -10.89 -8.64
CA LEU A 297 7.01 -11.19 -10.02
C LEU A 297 5.91 -10.68 -10.96
N LEU A 298 5.87 -9.35 -11.15
CA LEU A 298 4.74 -8.67 -11.77
C LEU A 298 5.04 -8.29 -13.23
N THR A 299 4.53 -9.07 -14.21
CA THR A 299 4.77 -8.82 -15.65
C THR A 299 6.24 -8.84 -16.03
N VAL A 300 6.99 -9.83 -15.54
CA VAL A 300 8.44 -9.98 -15.84
C VAL A 300 8.76 -11.33 -16.47
N PHE A 301 8.13 -12.40 -15.97
CA PHE A 301 8.54 -13.78 -16.27
C PHE A 301 8.55 -14.13 -17.77
N TYR A 302 7.57 -13.63 -18.53
CA TYR A 302 7.46 -13.86 -19.98
C TYR A 302 8.67 -13.35 -20.79
N HIS A 303 9.41 -12.34 -20.32
CA HIS A 303 10.64 -11.91 -20.98
C HIS A 303 11.72 -12.98 -20.87
N VAL A 304 11.79 -13.65 -19.72
CA VAL A 304 12.81 -14.67 -19.41
C VAL A 304 12.52 -15.98 -20.12
N MET A 305 11.23 -16.32 -20.31
CA MET A 305 10.80 -17.53 -21.03
C MET A 305 11.30 -17.63 -22.49
N LYS A 306 11.74 -16.53 -23.09
CA LYS A 306 12.25 -16.50 -24.47
C LYS A 306 13.62 -17.15 -24.62
N ASP A 307 14.38 -17.28 -23.52
CA ASP A 307 15.68 -17.96 -23.47
C ASP A 307 15.57 -19.17 -22.52
N PRO A 308 15.62 -20.41 -23.04
CA PRO A 308 15.49 -21.62 -22.24
C PRO A 308 16.51 -21.74 -21.10
N GLU A 309 17.76 -21.33 -21.32
CA GLU A 309 18.81 -21.44 -20.30
C GLU A 309 18.66 -20.37 -19.21
N ALA A 310 18.30 -19.14 -19.60
CA ALA A 310 17.95 -18.10 -18.63
C ALA A 310 16.71 -18.49 -17.82
N CYS A 311 15.67 -19.01 -18.47
CA CYS A 311 14.44 -19.46 -17.83
C CYS A 311 14.71 -20.57 -16.80
N ARG A 312 15.51 -21.58 -17.17
CA ARG A 312 15.90 -22.66 -16.25
C ARG A 312 16.64 -22.14 -15.02
N ARG A 313 17.61 -21.23 -15.19
CA ARG A 313 18.32 -20.60 -14.06
C ARG A 313 17.38 -19.76 -13.19
N PHE A 314 16.52 -18.97 -13.83
CA PHE A 314 15.53 -18.13 -13.16
C PHE A 314 14.61 -18.95 -12.26
N LEU A 315 14.02 -20.02 -12.78
CA LEU A 315 13.10 -20.89 -12.03
C LEU A 315 13.81 -21.57 -10.85
N ALA A 316 15.02 -22.09 -11.05
CA ALA A 316 15.81 -22.69 -9.98
C ALA A 316 16.16 -21.67 -8.87
N GLN A 317 16.46 -20.43 -9.27
CA GLN A 317 16.78 -19.37 -8.32
C GLN A 317 15.54 -18.86 -7.58
N LEU A 318 14.41 -18.70 -8.27
CA LEU A 318 13.12 -18.35 -7.68
C LEU A 318 12.70 -19.40 -6.65
N ASP A 319 12.83 -20.68 -7.00
CA ASP A 319 12.50 -21.78 -6.10
C ASP A 319 13.37 -21.77 -4.84
N ARG A 320 14.68 -21.58 -4.99
CA ARG A 320 15.57 -21.53 -3.82
C ARG A 320 15.34 -20.31 -2.92
N SER A 321 14.96 -19.17 -3.52
CA SER A 321 14.97 -17.88 -2.82
C SER A 321 13.63 -17.49 -2.21
N VAL A 322 12.48 -17.87 -2.77
CA VAL A 322 11.16 -17.52 -2.22
C VAL A 322 10.58 -18.71 -1.47
N CYS A 323 10.39 -18.55 -0.17
CA CYS A 323 9.98 -19.64 0.73
C CYS A 323 8.50 -19.61 1.10
N GLY A 324 7.87 -18.44 1.17
CA GLY A 324 6.48 -18.29 1.57
C GLY A 324 5.54 -18.15 0.36
N VAL A 325 5.28 -16.91 -0.02
CA VAL A 325 4.31 -16.58 -1.08
C VAL A 325 4.97 -15.83 -2.22
N LEU A 326 4.52 -16.08 -3.44
CA LEU A 326 4.93 -15.36 -4.64
C LEU A 326 3.69 -14.73 -5.27
N PHE A 327 3.61 -13.39 -5.23
CA PHE A 327 2.66 -12.65 -6.03
C PHE A 327 3.17 -12.58 -7.46
N TRP A 328 2.34 -13.00 -8.39
CA TRP A 328 2.67 -13.08 -9.80
C TRP A 328 1.58 -12.43 -10.64
N GLU A 329 1.99 -11.63 -11.62
CA GLU A 329 1.10 -11.17 -12.67
C GLU A 329 1.63 -11.65 -14.02
N SER A 330 0.74 -12.23 -14.81
CA SER A 330 1.09 -12.80 -16.11
C SER A 330 1.64 -11.76 -17.09
N GLY A 331 2.61 -12.22 -17.90
CA GLY A 331 3.00 -11.57 -19.13
C GLY A 331 1.96 -11.74 -20.24
N ASP A 332 2.25 -12.63 -21.18
CA ASP A 332 1.47 -12.81 -22.40
C ASP A 332 0.87 -14.23 -22.52
N ALA A 333 1.25 -15.15 -21.61
CA ALA A 333 0.90 -16.56 -21.73
C ALA A 333 0.49 -17.14 -20.36
N ILE A 334 -0.62 -16.65 -19.80
CA ILE A 334 -1.14 -16.97 -18.46
C ILE A 334 -0.97 -18.46 -18.09
N GLU A 335 -1.56 -19.38 -18.87
CA GLU A 335 -1.53 -20.81 -18.53
C GLU A 335 -0.14 -21.44 -18.67
N ALA A 336 0.64 -21.01 -19.66
CA ALA A 336 2.00 -21.53 -19.85
C ALA A 336 2.96 -21.06 -18.74
N GLU A 337 2.84 -19.80 -18.32
CA GLU A 337 3.59 -19.21 -17.21
C GLU A 337 3.26 -19.93 -15.89
N LYS A 338 1.96 -20.11 -15.56
CA LYS A 338 1.54 -20.84 -14.36
C LYS A 338 2.07 -22.27 -14.35
N LYS A 339 1.93 -22.97 -15.48
CA LYS A 339 2.43 -24.34 -15.64
C LYS A 339 3.93 -24.42 -15.38
N MET A 340 4.73 -23.52 -15.96
CA MET A 340 6.17 -23.49 -15.75
C MET A 340 6.56 -23.21 -14.30
N LEU A 341 5.90 -22.27 -13.64
CA LEU A 341 6.13 -21.97 -12.22
C LEU A 341 5.83 -23.20 -11.35
N MET A 342 4.69 -23.87 -11.55
CA MET A 342 4.30 -25.04 -10.75
C MET A 342 5.16 -26.28 -11.03
N GLU A 343 5.56 -26.53 -12.28
CA GLU A 343 6.33 -27.74 -12.64
C GLU A 343 7.82 -27.65 -12.28
N ASN A 344 8.35 -26.43 -12.10
CA ASN A 344 9.80 -26.22 -11.93
C ASN A 344 10.16 -25.55 -10.59
N THR A 345 9.21 -25.39 -9.69
CA THR A 345 9.44 -24.87 -8.34
C THR A 345 8.63 -25.67 -7.31
N GLY A 346 8.87 -25.45 -6.03
CA GLY A 346 8.10 -26.02 -4.94
C GLY A 346 6.72 -25.38 -4.71
N PHE A 347 6.28 -24.43 -5.55
CA PHE A 347 4.95 -23.85 -5.45
C PHE A 347 3.89 -24.88 -5.87
N ASN A 348 3.09 -25.35 -4.93
CA ASN A 348 2.10 -26.42 -5.15
C ASN A 348 0.64 -25.94 -5.03
N HIS A 349 0.44 -24.67 -4.67
CA HIS A 349 -0.87 -24.05 -4.62
C HIS A 349 -0.88 -22.71 -5.35
N TYR A 350 -1.97 -22.45 -6.07
CA TYR A 350 -2.22 -21.19 -6.77
C TYR A 350 -3.62 -20.67 -6.47
N GLU A 351 -3.71 -19.38 -6.15
CA GLU A 351 -4.96 -18.66 -5.96
C GLU A 351 -5.01 -17.46 -6.90
N LYS A 352 -6.03 -17.38 -7.74
CA LYS A 352 -6.29 -16.20 -8.57
C LYS A 352 -6.82 -15.07 -7.70
N LEU A 353 -6.17 -13.90 -7.77
CA LEU A 353 -6.59 -12.72 -7.01
C LEU A 353 -7.44 -11.76 -7.84
N ALA A 354 -7.08 -11.57 -9.12
CA ALA A 354 -7.80 -10.65 -10.01
C ALA A 354 -7.49 -10.88 -11.48
N ASP A 355 -8.44 -10.45 -12.32
CA ASP A 355 -8.14 -10.06 -13.70
C ASP A 355 -7.60 -8.63 -13.71
N THR A 356 -6.54 -8.41 -14.48
CA THR A 356 -5.89 -7.10 -14.59
C THR A 356 -5.75 -6.72 -16.06
N PHE A 357 -5.70 -5.42 -16.32
CA PHE A 357 -5.46 -4.89 -17.66
C PHE A 357 -4.40 -3.81 -17.58
N GLY A 358 -3.44 -3.88 -18.50
CA GLY A 358 -2.34 -2.92 -18.54
C GLY A 358 -1.54 -3.11 -19.82
N THR A 359 -0.91 -2.03 -20.31
CA THR A 359 -0.16 -2.03 -21.58
C THR A 359 -0.97 -2.59 -22.76
N GLY A 360 -2.30 -2.39 -22.76
CA GLY A 360 -3.20 -2.91 -23.79
C GLY A 360 -3.48 -4.41 -23.74
N LYS A 361 -3.09 -5.13 -22.68
CA LYS A 361 -3.21 -6.60 -22.58
C LYS A 361 -4.00 -7.03 -21.35
N TYR A 362 -4.81 -8.07 -21.53
CA TYR A 362 -5.45 -8.81 -20.44
C TYR A 362 -4.43 -9.69 -19.73
N ARG A 363 -4.46 -9.69 -18.40
CA ARG A 363 -3.50 -10.35 -17.53
C ARG A 363 -4.19 -10.94 -16.31
N GLU A 364 -3.57 -11.93 -15.70
CA GLU A 364 -4.03 -12.53 -14.44
C GLU A 364 -3.04 -12.20 -13.32
N LEU A 365 -3.56 -11.67 -12.22
CA LEU A 365 -2.83 -11.51 -10.96
C LEU A 365 -3.23 -12.66 -10.04
N GLY A 366 -2.23 -13.35 -9.50
CA GLY A 366 -2.42 -14.45 -8.58
C GLY A 366 -1.31 -14.56 -7.56
N VAL A 367 -1.45 -15.53 -6.67
CA VAL A 367 -0.47 -15.83 -5.64
C VAL A 367 -0.20 -17.33 -5.61
N PHE A 368 1.09 -17.66 -5.66
CA PHE A 368 1.60 -19.00 -5.45
C PHE A 368 2.04 -19.17 -4.00
N ARG A 369 1.84 -20.37 -3.46
CA ARG A 369 2.27 -20.75 -2.11
C ARG A 369 3.03 -22.08 -2.13
N LYS A 370 4.07 -22.17 -1.29
CA LYS A 370 4.68 -23.45 -0.92
C LYS A 370 3.90 -24.05 0.25
N ALA A 371 3.86 -25.38 0.33
CA ALA A 371 3.24 -26.09 1.45
C ALA A 371 4.08 -25.97 2.73
#